data_AF-A0A562V382-F1
#
_entry.id   AF-A0A562V382-F1
#
_cell.length_a   1.000
_cell.length_b   1.000
_cell.length_c   1.000
_cell.angle_alpha   90.00
_cell.angle_beta   90.00
_cell.angle_gamma   90.00
#
_symmetry.space_group_name_H-M   'P 1'
#
loop_
_entity.id
_entity.type
_entity.pdbx_description
1 polymer ?
#
loop_
_entity_poly.entity_id
_entity_poly.type
_entity_poly.pdbx_seq_one_letter_code
_entity_poly.pdbx_strand_id
1 'polypeptide(L)' 'MSVTTLDIDDSVLERVLRLSGLRTKKDAVNLALREYAERHERIAALEHFAEVGESWDYAAWRAEHDGEKAGPT' A
#
# COMPACT_ATOMS: atom_id res chain seq x y z
N MET A 1 21.47 -2.31 8.42
CA MET A 1 20.61 -2.95 9.44
C MET A 1 21.02 -2.41 10.79
N SER A 2 20.18 -1.61 11.44
CA SER A 2 20.35 -1.25 12.85
C SER A 2 19.83 -2.38 13.74
N VAL A 3 20.36 -2.49 14.96
CA VAL A 3 19.91 -3.45 15.97
C VAL A 3 19.14 -2.68 17.03
N THR A 4 17.89 -3.06 17.24
CA THR A 4 17.02 -2.49 18.27
C THR A 4 16.46 -3.64 19.10
N THR A 5 16.49 -3.50 20.42
CA THR A 5 15.91 -4.50 21.33
C THR A 5 14.44 -4.13 21.53
N LEU A 6 13.56 -5.04 21.13
CA LEU A 6 12.10 -4.90 21.26
C LEU A 6 11.60 -6.10 22.04
N ASP A 7 10.69 -5.87 22.98
CA ASP A 7 9.96 -6.95 23.62
C ASP A 7 8.81 -7.38 22.69
N ILE A 8 8.74 -8.66 22.37
CA ILE A 8 7.80 -9.22 21.41
C ILE A 8 7.16 -10.44 22.05
N ASP A 9 5.83 -10.53 21.96
CA ASP A 9 5.09 -11.70 22.39
C ASP A 9 5.56 -12.95 21.63
N ASP A 10 6.19 -13.87 22.35
CA ASP A 10 6.74 -15.11 21.80
C ASP A 10 5.64 -15.99 21.17
N SER A 11 4.39 -15.94 21.68
CA SER A 11 3.28 -16.71 21.11
C SER A 11 2.89 -16.20 19.71
N VAL A 12 2.96 -14.89 19.50
CA VAL A 12 2.74 -14.26 18.19
C VAL A 12 3.89 -14.59 17.26
N LEU A 13 5.12 -14.51 17.75
CA LEU A 13 6.30 -14.80 16.97
C LEU A 13 6.34 -16.25 16.49
N GLU A 14 5.99 -17.21 17.36
CA GLU A 14 5.82 -18.60 16.98
C GLU A 14 4.74 -18.80 15.92
N ARG A 15 3.60 -18.10 16.04
CA ARG A 15 2.56 -18.15 15.02
C ARG A 15 3.06 -17.66 13.67
N VAL A 16 3.81 -16.56 13.64
CA VAL A 16 4.42 -16.03 12.41
C VAL A 16 5.42 -17.03 11.84
N LEU A 17 6.28 -17.63 12.66
CA LEU A 17 7.24 -18.66 12.21
C LEU A 17 6.53 -19.87 11.60
N ARG A 18 5.47 -20.36 12.24
CA ARG A 18 4.65 -21.47 11.71
C ARG A 18 3.99 -21.12 10.37
N LEU A 19 3.44 -19.92 10.23
CA LEU A 19 2.75 -19.48 9.01
C LEU A 19 3.72 -19.18 7.86
N SER A 20 4.88 -18.62 8.17
CA SER A 20 5.89 -18.24 7.17
C SER A 20 6.86 -19.37 6.80
N GLY A 21 6.94 -20.44 7.61
CA GLY A 21 7.93 -21.50 7.46
C GLY A 21 9.37 -21.06 7.78
N LEU A 22 9.55 -19.86 8.33
CA LEU A 22 10.86 -19.31 8.67
C LEU A 22 11.41 -19.96 9.94
N ARG A 23 12.75 -20.03 10.01
CA ARG A 23 13.45 -20.70 11.11
C ARG A 23 13.95 -19.75 12.20
N THR A 24 14.05 -18.45 11.89
CA THR A 24 14.67 -17.49 12.80
C THR A 24 13.70 -16.37 13.18
N LYS A 25 13.73 -15.98 14.46
CA LYS A 25 12.97 -14.85 15.02
C LYS A 25 13.21 -13.58 14.21
N LYS A 26 14.48 -13.30 13.87
CA LYS A 26 14.88 -12.12 13.10
C LYS A 26 14.24 -12.10 11.71
N ASP A 27 14.25 -13.21 10.99
CA ASP A 27 13.70 -13.26 9.63
C ASP A 27 12.18 -13.09 9.67
N ALA A 28 11.50 -13.68 10.65
CA ALA A 28 10.07 -13.49 10.86
C ALA A 28 9.70 -12.03 11.14
N VAL A 29 10.45 -11.35 12.00
CA VAL A 29 10.22 -9.92 12.31
C VAL A 29 10.49 -9.04 11.08
N ASN A 30 11.58 -9.28 10.36
CA ASN A 30 11.90 -8.50 9.15
C ASN A 30 10.84 -8.68 8.06
N LEU A 31 10.35 -9.92 7.87
CA LEU A 31 9.28 -10.20 6.93
C LEU A 31 8.00 -9.47 7.35
N ALA A 32 7.62 -9.56 8.62
CA ALA A 32 6.42 -8.90 9.14
C ALA A 32 6.45 -7.37 8.95
N LEU A 33 7.61 -6.73 9.21
CA LEU A 33 7.77 -5.29 9.01
C LEU A 33 7.68 -4.89 7.54
N ARG A 34 8.26 -5.69 6.64
CA ARG A 34 8.16 -5.44 5.19
C ARG A 34 6.71 -5.53 4.71
N GLU A 35 6.02 -6.61 5.06
CA GLU A 35 4.61 -6.81 4.70
C GLU A 35 3.71 -5.70 5.28
N TYR A 36 3.99 -5.26 6.50
CA TYR A 36 3.27 -4.16 7.13
C TYR A 36 3.44 -2.85 6.33
N ALA A 37 4.68 -2.50 5.97
CA ALA A 37 4.97 -1.31 5.18
C ALA A 37 4.29 -1.37 3.80
N GLU A 38 4.48 -2.46 3.07
CA GLU A 38 3.88 -2.65 1.74
C GLU A 38 2.35 -2.61 1.79
N ARG A 39 1.73 -3.16 2.83
CA ARG A 39 0.28 -3.09 3.02
C ARG A 39 -0.19 -1.64 3.21
N HIS A 40 0.52 -0.85 3.99
CA HIS A 40 0.15 0.54 4.26
C HIS A 40 0.42 1.45 3.05
N GLU A 41 1.51 1.21 2.33
CA GLU A 41 1.79 1.93 1.08
C GLU A 41 0.68 1.70 0.04
N ARG A 42 0.19 0.47 -0.09
CA ARG A 42 -0.95 0.16 -0.95
C ARG A 42 -2.22 0.90 -0.53
N ILE A 43 -2.50 1.00 0.77
CA ILE A 43 -3.67 1.72 1.29
C ILE A 43 -3.52 3.22 1.05
N ALA A 44 -2.36 3.79 1.35
CA ALA A 44 -2.09 5.22 1.15
C ALA A 44 -2.20 5.62 -0.33
N ALA A 45 -1.77 4.76 -1.25
CA ALA A 45 -1.96 5.00 -2.68
C ALA A 45 -3.45 5.07 -3.06
N LEU A 46 -4.29 4.20 -2.50
CA LEU A 46 -5.74 4.23 -2.74
C LEU A 46 -6.39 5.48 -2.17
N GLU A 47 -6.00 5.89 -0.95
CA GLU A 47 -6.48 7.14 -0.33
C GLU A 47 -6.09 8.36 -1.18
N HIS A 48 -4.84 8.41 -1.65
CA HIS A 48 -4.37 9.48 -2.52
C HIS A 48 -5.18 9.57 -3.83
N PHE A 49 -5.44 8.45 -4.50
CA PHE A 49 -6.24 8.47 -5.74
C PHE A 49 -7.72 8.79 -5.49
N ALA A 50 -8.26 8.43 -4.33
CA ALA A 50 -9.61 8.84 -3.94
C ALA A 50 -9.71 10.36 -3.77
N GLU A 51 -8.74 10.98 -3.10
CA GLU A 51 -8.66 12.42 -2.89
C GLU A 51 -8.48 13.19 -4.21
N VAL A 52 -7.60 12.71 -5.10
CA VAL A 52 -7.46 13.26 -6.46
C VAL A 52 -8.77 13.13 -7.25
N GLY A 53 -9.48 12.00 -7.11
CA GLY A 53 -10.76 11.76 -7.77
C GLY A 53 -11.89 12.69 -7.31
N GLU A 54 -11.92 13.09 -6.04
CA GLU A 54 -12.93 14.04 -5.52
C GLU A 54 -12.83 15.41 -6.19
N SER A 55 -11.61 15.85 -6.52
CA SER A 55 -11.37 17.13 -7.18
C SER A 55 -11.42 17.06 -8.71
N TRP A 56 -11.68 15.88 -9.29
CA TRP A 56 -11.67 15.70 -10.73
C TRP A 56 -12.94 16.23 -11.40
N ASP A 57 -12.81 17.28 -12.22
CA ASP A 57 -13.90 17.81 -13.03
C ASP A 57 -14.12 16.95 -14.29
N TYR A 58 -14.87 15.87 -14.09
CA TYR A 58 -15.22 14.95 -15.16
C TYR A 58 -16.04 15.60 -16.28
N ALA A 59 -16.85 16.62 -15.96
CA ALA A 59 -17.70 17.28 -16.94
C ALA A 59 -16.90 18.16 -17.89
N ALA A 60 -15.93 18.92 -17.35
CA ALA A 60 -15.02 19.73 -18.15
C ALA A 60 -14.18 18.86 -19.10
N TRP A 61 -13.58 17.77 -18.59
CA TRP A 61 -12.82 16.83 -19.41
C TRP A 61 -13.67 16.23 -20.54
N ARG A 62 -14.91 15.81 -20.24
CA ARG A 62 -15.81 15.25 -21.25
C ARG A 62 -16.15 16.27 -22.34
N ALA A 63 -16.42 17.51 -21.94
CA ALA A 63 -16.76 18.58 -22.89
C ALA A 63 -15.59 18.91 -23.83
N GLU A 64 -14.36 18.93 -23.31
CA GLU A 64 -13.15 19.13 -24.12
C GLU A 64 -12.95 17.97 -25.11
N HIS A 65 -13.05 16.73 -24.64
CA HIS A 65 -12.88 15.54 -25.47
C HIS A 65 -13.96 15.40 -26.56
N ASP A 66 -15.22 15.73 -26.25
CA ASP A 66 -16.30 15.74 -27.24
C ASP A 66 -16.09 16.85 -28.30
N GLY A 67 -15.51 17.99 -27.90
CA GLY A 67 -15.10 19.07 -28.80
C GLY A 67 -13.95 18.67 -29.73
N GLU A 68 -12.94 17.96 -29.22
CA GLU A 68 -11.84 17.42 -30.02
C GLU A 68 -12.30 16.38 -31.05
N LYS A 69 -13.27 15.52 -30.66
CA LYS A 69 -13.84 14.50 -31.54
C LYS A 69 -14.77 15.07 -32.61
N ALA A 70 -15.33 16.25 -32.40
CA ALA A 70 -16.20 16.90 -33.37
C ALA A 70 -15.44 17.35 -34.63
N GLY A 71 -14.12 17.53 -34.57
CA GLY A 71 -13.27 17.97 -35.69
C GLY A 71 -13.57 19.41 -36.15
N PRO A 72 -12.59 20.14 -36.72
CA PRO A 72 -12.83 21.51 -37.15
C PRO A 72 -13.76 21.52 -38.38
N THR A 73 -14.87 22.25 -38.28
CA THR A 73 -15.75 22.63 -39.40
C THR A 73 -15.04 23.46 -40.45
#